data_AF-A0A2M7D974-F1
#
_entry.id   AF-A0A2M7D974-F1
#
_cell.length_a   1.000
_cell.length_b   1.000
_cell.length_c   1.000
_cell.angle_alpha   90.00
_cell.angle_beta   90.00
_cell.angle_gamma   90.00
#
_symmetry.space_group_name_H-M   'P 1'
#
loop_
_entity.id
_entity.type
_entity.pdbx_description
1 polymer ?
#
loop_
_entity_poly.entity_id
_entity_poly.type
_entity_poly.pdbx_seq_one_letter_code
_entity_poly.pdbx_strand_id
1 'polypeptide(L)'
;MKKYEILEHKADLKIRAFGKDLKELFENAMIGMFESAKYEGGGRKIKKEIKVSSLDLLSLLVDFLSEALYQSQINKEIYNDIKFTKLIDTELEAELIGQKVERFGEDIKAVTYHNLEIKQNKNKIWEGTVLFDI
;
A
#
# COMPACT_ATOMS: atom_id res chain seq x y z
N MET A 1 13.20 -11.55 -1.66
CA MET A 1 13.63 -10.15 -1.40
C MET A 1 12.83 -9.62 -0.23
N LYS A 2 13.36 -8.70 0.58
CA LYS A 2 12.57 -8.04 1.64
C LYS A 2 11.44 -7.25 0.97
N LYS A 3 10.19 -7.41 1.42
CA LYS A 3 9.04 -6.69 0.83
C LYS A 3 9.00 -5.24 1.27
N TYR A 4 9.12 -5.01 2.57
CA TYR A 4 9.15 -3.68 3.16
C TYR A 4 9.93 -3.68 4.48
N GLU A 5 10.17 -2.50 5.02
CA GLU A 5 10.67 -2.28 6.37
C GLU A 5 9.97 -1.08 7.02
N ILE A 6 9.75 -1.19 8.32
CA ILE A 6 9.29 -0.07 9.14
C ILE A 6 10.54 0.72 9.57
N LEU A 7 10.52 2.01 9.30
CA LEU A 7 11.58 2.94 9.69
C LEU A 7 11.21 3.63 11.01
N GLU A 8 12.21 3.93 11.84
CA GLU A 8 11.99 4.66 13.08
C GLU A 8 11.41 6.06 12.78
N HIS A 9 10.26 6.36 13.39
CA HIS A 9 9.62 7.66 13.33
C HIS A 9 8.88 7.92 14.65
N LYS A 10 8.87 9.17 15.12
CA LYS A 10 8.50 9.49 16.52
C LYS A 10 7.02 9.33 16.84
N ALA A 11 6.14 9.50 15.85
CA ALA A 11 4.70 9.55 16.06
C ALA A 11 3.86 8.97 14.91
N ASP A 12 4.47 8.62 13.79
CA ASP A 12 3.77 8.16 12.59
C ASP A 12 4.37 6.82 12.15
N LEU A 13 3.65 6.07 11.33
CA LEU A 13 4.16 4.87 10.70
C LEU A 13 4.91 5.25 9.42
N LYS A 14 6.21 4.93 9.34
CA LYS A 14 7.01 5.15 8.14
C LYS A 14 7.42 3.82 7.53
N ILE A 15 7.02 3.56 6.30
CA ILE A 15 7.32 2.31 5.59
C ILE A 15 8.22 2.61 4.40
N ARG A 16 9.27 1.80 4.23
CA ARG A 16 9.99 1.68 2.97
C ARG A 16 9.68 0.33 2.33
N ALA A 17 9.03 0.34 1.18
CA ALA A 17 8.75 -0.82 0.36
C ALA A 17 9.80 -1.00 -0.74
N PHE A 18 9.92 -2.24 -1.23
CA PHE A 18 10.90 -2.64 -2.24
C PHE A 18 10.23 -3.42 -3.37
N GLY A 19 10.78 -3.35 -4.59
CA GLY A 19 10.29 -4.15 -5.72
C GLY A 19 11.32 -4.27 -6.84
N LYS A 20 11.28 -5.37 -7.61
CA LYS A 20 12.10 -5.52 -8.81
C LYS A 20 11.58 -4.64 -9.96
N ASP A 21 10.31 -4.25 -9.87
CA ASP A 21 9.59 -3.35 -10.75
C ASP A 21 8.59 -2.52 -9.93
N LEU A 22 7.92 -1.55 -10.58
CA LEU A 22 6.93 -0.68 -9.92
C LEU A 22 5.70 -1.45 -9.42
N LYS A 23 5.30 -2.55 -10.07
CA LYS A 23 4.15 -3.35 -9.64
C LYS A 23 4.44 -4.00 -8.30
N GLU A 24 5.60 -4.65 -8.19
CA GLU A 24 6.03 -5.27 -6.93
C GLU A 24 6.26 -4.20 -5.83
N LEU A 25 6.73 -3.00 -6.19
CA LEU A 25 6.85 -1.90 -5.23
C LEU A 25 5.49 -1.48 -4.67
N PHE A 26 4.49 -1.25 -5.53
CA PHE A 26 3.15 -0.83 -5.13
C PHE A 26 2.45 -1.91 -4.29
N GLU A 27 2.54 -3.17 -4.73
CA GLU A 27 2.05 -4.32 -3.98
C GLU A 27 2.68 -4.38 -2.58
N ASN A 28 4.00 -4.29 -2.48
CA ASN A 28 4.69 -4.41 -1.20
C ASN A 28 4.44 -3.20 -0.28
N ALA A 29 4.19 -2.01 -0.82
CA ALA A 29 3.75 -0.85 -0.04
C ALA A 29 2.36 -1.09 0.56
N MET A 30 1.43 -1.63 -0.22
CA MET A 30 0.08 -1.99 0.25
C MET A 30 0.15 -3.07 1.33
N ILE A 31 0.94 -4.12 1.10
CA ILE A 31 1.15 -5.19 2.09
C ILE A 31 1.73 -4.62 3.38
N GLY A 32 2.75 -3.77 3.29
CA GLY A 32 3.35 -3.13 4.46
C GLY A 32 2.34 -2.31 5.27
N MET A 33 1.48 -1.56 4.60
CA MET A 33 0.40 -0.80 5.24
C MET A 33 -0.56 -1.72 6.02
N PHE A 34 -1.09 -2.77 5.37
CA PHE A 34 -2.09 -3.65 6.02
C PHE A 34 -1.51 -4.58 7.08
N GLU A 35 -0.26 -5.04 6.93
CA GLU A 35 0.42 -5.80 7.99
C GLU A 35 0.69 -4.91 9.22
N SER A 36 1.01 -3.62 9.00
CA SER A 36 1.24 -2.67 10.09
C SER A 36 -0.05 -2.29 10.82
N ALA A 37 -1.20 -2.27 10.13
CA ALA A 37 -2.51 -2.05 10.77
C ALA A 37 -2.91 -3.16 11.77
N LYS A 38 -2.14 -4.27 11.84
CA LYS A 38 -2.34 -5.42 12.75
C LYS A 38 -3.80 -5.87 12.81
N TYR A 39 -4.22 -6.80 11.97
CA TYR A 39 -5.61 -7.24 11.95
C TYR A 39 -5.81 -8.57 12.69
N GLU A 40 -7.03 -8.77 13.19
CA GLU A 40 -7.46 -10.04 13.76
C GLU A 40 -8.68 -10.63 13.04
N GLY A 41 -8.78 -11.95 13.16
CA GLY A 41 -9.72 -12.75 12.40
C GLY A 41 -9.17 -13.12 11.02
N GLY A 42 -9.94 -13.96 10.33
CA GLY A 42 -9.60 -14.49 9.01
C GLY A 42 -10.88 -14.99 8.38
N GLY A 43 -11.45 -14.17 7.50
CA GLY A 43 -12.78 -14.39 6.96
C GLY A 43 -12.80 -14.89 5.52
N ARG A 44 -13.94 -14.65 4.88
CA ARG A 44 -14.16 -14.95 3.46
C ARG A 44 -13.15 -14.19 2.59
N LYS A 45 -12.57 -14.90 1.62
CA LYS A 45 -11.76 -14.28 0.55
C LYS A 45 -12.62 -13.31 -0.27
N ILE A 46 -12.05 -12.15 -0.55
CA ILE A 46 -12.68 -11.10 -1.34
C ILE A 46 -11.76 -10.67 -2.49
N LYS A 47 -12.37 -10.03 -3.47
CA LYS A 47 -11.73 -9.41 -4.62
C LYS A 47 -12.37 -8.05 -4.81
N LYS A 48 -11.57 -7.03 -5.10
CA LYS A 48 -12.03 -5.66 -5.28
C LYS A 48 -11.34 -5.03 -6.47
N GLU A 49 -12.11 -4.61 -7.46
CA GLU A 49 -11.58 -3.81 -8.56
C GLU A 49 -11.27 -2.39 -8.07
N ILE A 50 -10.13 -1.87 -8.49
CA ILE A 50 -9.66 -0.52 -8.17
C ILE A 50 -9.15 0.16 -9.44
N LYS A 51 -9.48 1.44 -9.58
CA LYS A 51 -8.99 2.32 -10.64
C LYS A 51 -8.65 3.68 -10.04
N VAL A 52 -7.40 4.10 -10.20
CA VAL A 52 -6.87 5.35 -9.65
C VAL A 52 -6.16 6.12 -10.75
N SER A 53 -6.33 7.44 -10.75
CA SER A 53 -5.62 8.36 -11.65
C SER A 53 -5.09 9.53 -10.84
N SER A 54 -3.85 9.92 -11.13
CA SER A 54 -3.10 10.91 -10.36
C SER A 54 -2.17 11.73 -11.26
N LEU A 55 -1.56 12.78 -10.72
CA LEU A 55 -0.74 13.72 -11.50
C LEU A 55 0.62 13.13 -11.92
N ASP A 56 1.20 12.27 -11.10
CA ASP A 56 2.50 11.63 -11.31
C ASP A 56 2.62 10.34 -10.49
N LEU A 57 3.74 9.63 -10.64
CA LEU A 57 3.98 8.33 -10.02
C LEU A 57 3.98 8.39 -8.49
N LEU A 58 4.49 9.48 -7.92
CA LEU A 58 4.51 9.67 -6.47
C LEU A 58 3.08 9.81 -5.97
N SER A 59 2.31 10.69 -6.60
CA SER A 59 0.91 10.92 -6.25
C SER A 59 0.06 9.67 -6.45
N LEU A 60 0.34 8.91 -7.50
CA LEU A 60 -0.34 7.64 -7.79
C LEU A 60 -0.15 6.62 -6.67
N LEU A 61 1.03 6.55 -6.06
CA LEU A 61 1.27 5.65 -4.93
C LEU A 61 0.42 6.05 -3.71
N VAL A 62 0.38 7.34 -3.38
CA VAL A 62 -0.41 7.85 -2.25
C VAL A 62 -1.90 7.63 -2.48
N ASP A 63 -2.40 7.99 -3.66
CA ASP A 63 -3.83 7.88 -3.99
C ASP A 63 -4.26 6.41 -4.04
N PHE A 64 -3.40 5.53 -4.56
CA PHE A 64 -3.63 4.08 -4.54
C PHE A 64 -3.75 3.52 -3.12
N LEU A 65 -2.79 3.83 -2.25
CA LEU A 65 -2.80 3.34 -0.88
C LEU A 65 -3.97 3.94 -0.09
N SER A 66 -4.31 5.20 -0.34
CA SER A 66 -5.45 5.89 0.27
C SER A 66 -6.78 5.24 -0.12
N GLU A 67 -6.96 4.93 -1.40
CA GLU A 67 -8.16 4.23 -1.88
C GLU A 67 -8.23 2.80 -1.31
N ALA A 68 -7.12 2.06 -1.27
CA ALA A 68 -7.07 0.74 -0.64
C ALA A 68 -7.43 0.81 0.87
N LEU A 69 -6.90 1.80 1.59
CA LEU A 69 -7.20 2.04 3.01
C LEU A 69 -8.69 2.40 3.20
N TYR A 70 -9.24 3.27 2.36
CA TYR A 70 -10.66 3.62 2.39
C TYR A 70 -11.54 2.38 2.19
N GLN A 71 -11.27 1.56 1.17
CA GLN A 71 -12.02 0.32 0.92
C GLN A 71 -11.90 -0.66 2.08
N SER A 72 -10.72 -0.75 2.70
CA SER A 72 -10.46 -1.56 3.87
C SER A 72 -11.32 -1.14 5.07
N GLN A 73 -11.36 0.16 5.38
CA GLN A 73 -12.11 0.70 6.53
C GLN A 73 -13.62 0.52 6.37
N ILE A 74 -14.18 0.88 5.20
CA ILE A 74 -15.64 0.80 5.00
C ILE A 74 -16.14 -0.64 4.95
N ASN A 75 -15.32 -1.57 4.43
CA ASN A 75 -15.74 -2.96 4.21
C ASN A 75 -15.23 -3.92 5.29
N LYS A 76 -14.34 -3.49 6.19
CA LYS A 76 -13.58 -4.35 7.11
C LYS A 76 -12.82 -5.45 6.36
N GLU A 77 -11.91 -5.02 5.49
CA GLU A 77 -11.12 -5.90 4.62
C GLU A 77 -9.63 -5.60 4.73
N ILE A 78 -8.78 -6.57 4.46
CA ILE A 78 -7.35 -6.35 4.21
C ILE A 78 -6.96 -6.97 2.88
N TYR A 79 -5.99 -6.37 2.20
CA TYR A 79 -5.51 -6.81 0.90
C TYR A 79 -4.05 -7.26 1.02
N ASN A 80 -3.73 -8.43 0.48
CA ASN A 80 -2.41 -9.04 0.59
C ASN A 80 -1.82 -9.50 -0.75
N ASP A 81 -2.56 -9.27 -1.84
CA ASP A 81 -2.16 -9.57 -3.22
C ASP A 81 -2.92 -8.60 -4.15
N ILE A 82 -2.36 -8.34 -5.33
CA ILE A 82 -2.90 -7.42 -6.32
C ILE A 82 -2.58 -7.89 -7.74
N LYS A 83 -3.60 -7.88 -8.60
CA LYS A 83 -3.45 -8.20 -10.03
C LYS A 83 -3.61 -6.96 -10.87
N PHE A 84 -2.48 -6.37 -11.25
CA PHE A 84 -2.44 -5.20 -12.11
C PHE A 84 -2.83 -5.53 -13.55
N THR A 85 -3.86 -4.87 -14.06
CA THR A 85 -4.17 -4.81 -15.50
C THR A 85 -3.47 -3.61 -16.15
N LYS A 86 -3.30 -2.50 -15.42
CA LYS A 86 -2.57 -1.31 -15.86
C LYS A 86 -1.78 -0.70 -14.71
N LEU A 87 -0.53 -0.33 -14.99
CA LEU A 87 0.27 0.54 -14.13
C LEU A 87 1.20 1.38 -15.01
N ILE A 88 0.91 2.67 -15.07
CA ILE A 88 1.75 3.70 -15.68
C ILE A 88 1.86 4.86 -14.67
N ASP A 89 2.69 5.86 -14.96
CA ASP A 89 3.01 6.92 -14.00
C ASP A 89 1.79 7.68 -13.46
N THR A 90 0.71 7.78 -14.21
CA THR A 90 -0.48 8.57 -13.82
C THR A 90 -1.73 7.72 -13.59
N GLU A 91 -1.69 6.40 -13.84
CA GLU A 91 -2.88 5.56 -13.79
C GLU A 91 -2.58 4.14 -13.32
N LEU A 92 -3.46 3.61 -12.47
CA LEU A 92 -3.45 2.25 -11.96
C LEU A 92 -4.84 1.63 -12.14
N GLU A 93 -4.88 0.42 -12.72
CA GLU A 93 -6.05 -0.45 -12.71
C GLU A 93 -5.65 -1.83 -12.24
N ALA A 94 -6.39 -2.39 -11.29
CA ALA A 94 -6.08 -3.69 -10.71
C ALA A 94 -7.27 -4.37 -10.02
N GLU A 95 -7.11 -5.65 -9.70
CA GLU A 95 -7.94 -6.39 -8.75
C GLU A 95 -7.15 -6.59 -7.45
N LEU A 96 -7.59 -5.98 -6.35
CA LEU A 96 -7.10 -6.25 -5.00
C LEU A 96 -7.65 -7.59 -4.53
N ILE A 97 -6.80 -8.43 -3.94
CA ILE A 97 -7.16 -9.73 -3.41
C ILE A 97 -6.87 -9.72 -1.92
N GLY A 98 -7.82 -10.22 -1.15
CA GLY A 98 -7.78 -10.08 0.29
C GLY A 98 -8.82 -10.92 1.01
N GLN A 99 -9.13 -10.51 2.23
CA GLN A 99 -10.11 -11.18 3.08
C GLN A 99 -10.82 -10.19 4.01
N LYS A 100 -12.01 -10.57 4.47
CA LYS A 100 -12.68 -9.87 5.58
C LYS A 100 -11.91 -10.05 6.88
N VAL A 101 -11.92 -9.02 7.72
CA VAL A 101 -11.37 -9.01 9.08
C VAL A 101 -12.44 -8.58 10.07
N GLU A 102 -12.27 -8.98 11.33
CA GLU A 102 -13.22 -8.61 12.39
C GLU A 102 -12.89 -7.25 12.98
N ARG A 103 -11.59 -6.98 13.18
CA ARG A 103 -11.06 -5.74 13.76
C ARG A 103 -9.63 -5.44 13.29
N PHE A 104 -9.28 -4.16 13.37
CA PHE A 104 -7.93 -3.64 13.24
C PHE A 104 -7.37 -3.32 14.63
N GLY A 105 -6.07 -3.53 14.81
CA GLY A 105 -5.34 -3.33 16.06
C GLY A 105 -4.64 -1.98 16.11
N GLU A 106 -4.21 -1.46 14.96
CA GLU A 106 -3.78 -0.08 14.77
C GLU A 106 -4.66 0.58 13.71
N ASP A 107 -5.08 1.81 13.98
CA ASP A 107 -5.96 2.57 13.08
C ASP A 107 -5.11 3.50 12.21
N ILE A 108 -4.80 3.07 11.00
CA ILE A 108 -4.15 3.95 10.02
C ILE A 108 -5.20 4.94 9.52
N LYS A 109 -5.00 6.23 9.80
CA LYS A 109 -5.95 7.31 9.49
C LYS A 109 -5.78 7.81 8.06
N ALA A 110 -4.55 7.97 7.61
CA ALA A 110 -4.25 8.56 6.31
C ALA A 110 -2.89 8.13 5.75
N VAL A 111 -2.79 8.14 4.42
CA VAL A 111 -1.53 8.05 3.69
C VAL A 111 -1.10 9.47 3.32
N THR A 112 0.17 9.82 3.52
CA THR A 112 0.64 11.20 3.35
C THR A 112 1.65 11.35 2.22
N TYR A 113 1.72 12.56 1.66
CA TYR A 113 2.76 12.97 0.72
C TYR A 113 4.07 13.41 1.42
N HIS A 114 4.10 13.45 2.76
CA HIS A 114 5.25 13.95 3.51
C HIS A 114 6.43 12.99 3.42
N ASN A 115 7.58 13.50 2.95
CA ASN A 115 8.80 12.71 2.71
C ASN A 115 8.58 11.48 1.80
N LEU A 116 7.61 11.59 0.88
CA LEU A 116 7.34 10.59 -0.14
C LEU A 116 8.51 10.52 -1.14
N GLU A 117 8.98 9.32 -1.42
CA GLU A 117 10.09 9.10 -2.35
C GLU A 117 9.87 7.79 -3.11
N ILE A 118 10.09 7.79 -4.42
CA ILE A 118 10.26 6.59 -5.24
C ILE A 118 11.56 6.73 -6.01
N LYS A 119 12.44 5.72 -5.89
CA LYS A 119 13.73 5.71 -6.59
C LYS A 119 14.20 4.29 -6.88
N GLN A 120 15.18 4.17 -7.76
CA GLN A 120 15.87 2.92 -8.01
C GLN A 120 17.26 2.97 -7.36
N ASN A 121 17.62 1.96 -6.57
CA ASN A 121 18.93 1.89 -5.94
C ASN A 121 20.01 1.37 -6.90
N LYS A 122 21.27 1.33 -6.43
CA LYS A 122 22.43 0.88 -7.23
C LYS A 122 22.29 -0.54 -7.79
N ASN A 123 21.49 -1.38 -7.13
CA ASN A 123 21.23 -2.77 -7.53
C ASN A 123 20.00 -2.90 -8.43
N LYS A 124 19.48 -1.79 -8.98
CA LYS A 124 18.30 -1.74 -9.84
C LYS A 124 17.00 -2.17 -9.14
N ILE A 125 16.96 -2.12 -7.82
CA ILE A 125 15.75 -2.40 -7.03
C ILE A 125 15.02 -1.08 -6.79
N TRP A 126 13.70 -1.07 -7.03
CA TRP A 126 12.84 0.05 -6.70
C TRP A 126 12.61 0.13 -5.20
N GLU A 127 12.64 1.34 -4.67
CA GLU A 127 12.41 1.69 -3.27
C GLU A 127 11.38 2.81 -3.21
N GLY A 128 10.37 2.63 -2.35
CA GLY A 128 9.31 3.61 -2.11
C GLY A 128 9.19 3.87 -0.63
N THR A 129 9.30 5.13 -0.19
CA THR A 129 9.12 5.52 1.22
C THR A 129 7.81 6.29 1.36
N VAL A 130 6.92 5.83 2.25
CA VAL A 130 5.61 6.41 2.51
C VAL A 130 5.42 6.59 4.02
N LEU A 131 4.80 7.70 4.40
CA LEU A 131 4.45 8.02 5.79
C LEU A 131 2.93 7.95 5.97
N PHE A 132 2.50 7.34 7.06
CA PHE A 132 1.10 7.10 7.40
C PHE A 132 0.79 7.72 8.77
N ASP A 133 -0.31 8.43 8.86
CA ASP A 133 -0.89 8.93 10.11
C ASP A 133 -1.61 7.77 10.81
N ILE A 134 -1.36 7.57 12.10
CA ILE A 134 -1.92 6.50 12.96
C ILE A 134 -2.63 7.08 14.17
#